data_AF-A0A672JJ73-F1
#
_entry.id   AF-A0A672JJ73-F1
#
_cell.length_a   1.000
_cell.length_b   1.000
_cell.length_c   1.000
_cell.angle_alpha   90.00
_cell.angle_beta   90.00
_cell.angle_gamma   90.00
#
_symmetry.space_group_name_H-M   'P 1'
#
loop_
_entity.id
_entity.type
_entity.pdbx_description
1 polymer ?
#
loop_
_entity_poly.entity_id
_entity_poly.type
_entity_poly.pdbx_seq_one_letter_code
_entity_poly.pdbx_strand_id
1 'polypeptide(L)'
;LSDTPPTLLRTNKFTSGFQSIVEAYGVGDYREVSPAPYTIITFPFLFAVMFGDLGHGMVMSLFALWMVLTEKNQKKKRCSNEIWMTFFNGRYIILMMGLFSIYTGLIYNDCFSKSLNIFGSGWSIKAMFANQQWTNKTLQANALLTLDPNVSGVFSGPYPFGIDPIWNMAVNRLSFLNSYKMKMSVIIGVVHMSFGVVLSVFNHLHFRQKFNVYLLFLPELLFLLCLFGYLVLMIVYKWLAFGARDSSRAPSILIHFINMFVMQGKDIAPLYPGQTGLQIFLVVVALLSVPVLLLGKPFYLYWLYRGGKGLRVSEDDNSTAPSYEDDEEEGLDETPSRETLPKQAIHTIEYCLGCISNTASYLRLWALSLAHAQLSEVLWAMVMRLGFRITTKVGVVFLVPVFGLFAALTVSILLVMEGLSAFLHALRLHWVEFQNKFYHGTGVKFVPFDFSLLPSVFEQDGLL
;
A
#
# COMPACT_ATOMS: atom_id res chain seq x y z
N LEU A 1 39.16 13.52 -7.96
CA LEU A 1 37.75 13.75 -7.55
C LEU A 1 36.88 12.67 -8.18
N SER A 2 36.86 11.48 -7.58
CA SER A 2 36.00 10.36 -7.97
C SER A 2 35.00 10.00 -6.87
N ASP A 3 34.91 10.82 -5.81
CA ASP A 3 34.02 10.56 -4.67
C ASP A 3 32.57 10.88 -5.03
N THR A 4 31.66 10.09 -4.48
CA THR A 4 30.23 10.26 -4.67
C THR A 4 29.77 11.57 -4.01
N PRO A 5 29.22 12.53 -4.77
CA PRO A 5 28.77 13.78 -4.20
C PRO A 5 27.54 13.57 -3.31
N PRO A 6 27.37 14.39 -2.26
CA PRO A 6 26.25 14.28 -1.34
C PRO A 6 24.91 14.67 -2.00
N THR A 7 23.83 14.06 -1.55
CA THR A 7 22.47 14.27 -2.10
C THR A 7 21.75 15.39 -1.35
N LEU A 8 21.27 16.39 -2.09
CA LEU A 8 20.42 17.47 -1.60
C LEU A 8 19.07 17.47 -2.31
N LEU A 9 18.00 17.28 -1.56
CA LEU A 9 16.62 17.43 -2.03
C LEU A 9 16.05 18.73 -1.46
N ARG A 10 15.70 19.66 -2.35
CA ARG A 10 15.09 20.94 -1.94
C ARG A 10 13.68 20.68 -1.41
N THR A 11 13.46 20.98 -0.14
CA THR A 11 12.16 20.78 0.51
C THR A 11 11.46 22.10 0.78
N ASN A 12 10.14 22.12 0.59
CA ASN A 12 9.27 23.18 1.06
C ASN A 12 8.69 22.79 2.43
N LYS A 13 8.04 23.73 3.11
CA LYS A 13 7.35 23.48 4.40
C LYS A 13 6.39 22.29 4.37
N PHE A 14 5.80 21.99 3.21
CA PHE A 14 4.89 20.87 3.01
C PHE A 14 5.62 19.55 2.81
N THR A 15 6.69 19.54 2.02
CA THR A 15 7.39 18.30 1.63
C THR A 15 8.44 17.87 2.65
N SER A 16 8.87 18.75 3.56
CA SER A 16 9.91 18.46 4.55
C SER A 16 9.55 17.28 5.44
N GLY A 17 8.30 17.19 5.93
CA GLY A 17 7.85 16.09 6.78
C GLY A 17 7.90 14.73 6.07
N PHE A 18 7.42 14.65 4.84
CA PHE A 18 7.46 13.43 4.04
C PHE A 18 8.89 13.04 3.68
N GLN A 19 9.74 14.02 3.36
CA GLN A 19 11.15 13.80 3.08
C GLN A 19 11.88 13.21 4.29
N SER A 20 11.63 13.72 5.50
CA SER A 20 12.24 13.18 6.72
C SER A 20 11.87 11.71 6.97
N ILE A 21 10.65 11.28 6.62
CA ILE A 21 10.24 9.87 6.73
C ILE A 21 10.97 8.99 5.72
N VAL A 22 11.19 9.49 4.50
CA VAL A 22 11.97 8.77 3.49
C VAL A 22 13.44 8.65 3.92
N GLU A 23 14.05 9.75 4.36
CA GLU A 23 15.45 9.77 4.81
C GLU A 23 15.70 8.91 6.05
N ALA A 24 14.68 8.67 6.88
CA ALA A 24 14.79 7.78 8.03
C ALA A 24 15.02 6.31 7.63
N TYR A 25 14.62 5.90 6.41
CA TYR A 25 14.93 4.57 5.89
C TYR A 25 16.33 4.50 5.30
N GLY A 26 16.72 5.50 4.53
CA GLY A 26 18.03 5.61 3.89
C GLY A 26 18.10 6.85 3.02
N VAL A 27 19.31 7.34 2.75
CA VAL A 27 19.53 8.52 1.91
C VAL A 27 19.80 8.08 0.47
N GLY A 28 19.11 8.68 -0.48
CA GLY A 28 19.18 8.27 -1.88
C GLY A 28 20.53 8.58 -2.51
N ASP A 29 20.91 7.78 -3.50
CA ASP A 29 22.14 8.00 -4.25
C ASP A 29 22.08 9.30 -5.06
N TYR A 30 23.24 9.80 -5.47
CA TYR A 30 23.33 11.04 -6.21
C TYR A 30 22.57 10.95 -7.55
N ARG A 31 21.56 11.83 -7.71
CA ARG A 31 20.64 11.88 -8.86
C ARG A 31 19.75 10.63 -9.04
N GLU A 32 19.52 9.87 -7.97
CA GLU A 32 18.48 8.83 -7.94
C GLU A 32 17.07 9.44 -7.88
N VAL A 33 16.06 8.68 -8.33
CA VAL A 33 14.66 9.10 -8.24
C VAL A 33 14.22 9.11 -6.77
N SER A 34 13.92 10.29 -6.23
CA SER A 34 13.39 10.39 -4.87
C SER A 34 11.97 9.79 -4.79
N PRO A 35 11.68 8.92 -3.79
CA PRO A 35 10.34 8.40 -3.58
C PRO A 35 9.39 9.45 -2.97
N ALA A 36 9.94 10.57 -2.46
CA ALA A 36 9.21 11.58 -1.70
C ALA A 36 7.94 12.12 -2.41
N PRO A 37 7.98 12.50 -3.71
CA PRO A 37 6.81 13.03 -4.40
C PRO A 37 5.63 12.05 -4.44
N TYR A 38 5.91 10.75 -4.56
CA TYR A 38 4.88 9.71 -4.61
C TYR A 38 4.32 9.43 -3.22
N THR A 39 5.20 9.32 -2.22
CA THR A 39 4.79 9.14 -0.81
C THR A 39 3.88 10.25 -0.30
N ILE A 40 3.95 11.48 -0.82
CA ILE A 40 3.03 12.57 -0.41
C ILE A 40 1.55 12.16 -0.57
N ILE A 41 1.22 11.39 -1.61
CA ILE A 41 -0.16 10.98 -1.93
C ILE A 41 -0.40 9.52 -1.53
N THR A 42 0.51 8.61 -1.88
CA THR A 42 0.31 7.18 -1.66
C THR A 42 0.31 6.81 -0.18
N PHE A 43 1.13 7.49 0.63
CA PHE A 43 1.22 7.20 2.06
C PHE A 43 -0.08 7.52 2.81
N PRO A 44 -0.62 8.75 2.72
CA PRO A 44 -1.92 9.05 3.31
C PRO A 44 -3.07 8.20 2.76
N PHE A 45 -3.02 7.82 1.47
CA PHE A 45 -4.04 6.97 0.86
C PHE A 45 -4.04 5.54 1.43
N LEU A 46 -2.88 4.88 1.53
CA LEU A 46 -2.80 3.54 2.12
C LEU A 46 -3.19 3.55 3.59
N PHE A 47 -2.80 4.59 4.33
CA PHE A 47 -3.27 4.83 5.68
C PHE A 47 -4.80 4.92 5.75
N ALA A 48 -5.41 5.71 4.85
CA ALA A 48 -6.87 5.89 4.82
C ALA A 48 -7.64 4.60 4.48
N VAL A 49 -7.05 3.68 3.71
CA VAL A 49 -7.64 2.36 3.44
C VAL A 49 -7.68 1.51 4.72
N MET A 50 -6.64 1.59 5.57
CA MET A 50 -6.59 0.94 6.88
C MET A 50 -7.52 1.61 7.91
N PHE A 51 -7.53 2.95 7.92
CA PHE A 51 -8.23 3.79 8.89
C PHE A 51 -9.41 4.53 8.21
N GLY A 52 -10.29 3.77 7.57
CA GLY A 52 -11.43 4.32 6.82
C GLY A 52 -12.67 4.47 7.69
N ASP A 53 -12.79 5.59 8.40
CA ASP A 53 -14.01 6.01 9.11
C ASP A 53 -14.20 7.52 8.93
N LEU A 54 -15.37 7.93 8.46
CA LEU A 54 -15.69 9.34 8.21
C LEU A 54 -15.58 10.17 9.49
N GLY A 55 -16.08 9.65 10.61
CA GLY A 55 -16.14 10.34 11.89
C GLY A 55 -14.75 10.55 12.48
N HIS A 56 -13.96 9.47 12.55
CA HIS A 56 -12.58 9.55 13.05
C HIS A 56 -11.70 10.41 12.14
N GLY A 57 -11.85 10.28 10.81
CA GLY A 57 -11.14 11.10 9.82
C GLY A 57 -11.44 12.59 9.97
N MET A 58 -12.70 12.95 10.25
CA MET A 58 -13.11 14.34 10.50
C MET A 58 -12.46 14.91 11.77
N VAL A 59 -12.45 14.15 12.88
CA VAL A 59 -11.80 14.59 14.13
C VAL A 59 -10.29 14.77 13.93
N MET A 60 -9.64 13.83 13.25
CA MET A 60 -8.22 13.89 12.92
C MET A 60 -7.89 15.09 12.01
N SER A 61 -8.72 15.35 10.98
CA SER A 61 -8.56 16.49 10.07
C SER A 61 -8.73 17.83 10.80
N LEU A 62 -9.73 17.95 11.68
CA LEU A 62 -9.93 19.15 12.50
C LEU A 62 -8.74 19.41 13.44
N PHE A 63 -8.23 18.37 14.09
CA PHE A 63 -7.05 18.48 14.95
C PHE A 63 -5.80 18.91 14.16
N ALA A 64 -5.58 18.33 12.97
CA ALA A 64 -4.48 18.71 12.09
C ALA A 64 -4.61 20.15 11.57
N LEU A 65 -5.82 20.55 11.17
CA LEU A 65 -6.11 21.92 10.71
C LEU A 65 -5.87 22.93 11.83
N TRP A 66 -6.25 22.61 13.07
CA TRP A 66 -5.94 23.43 14.23
C TRP A 66 -4.43 23.62 14.44
N MET A 67 -3.62 22.56 14.27
CA MET A 67 -2.15 22.66 14.33
C MET A 67 -1.59 23.55 13.21
N VAL A 68 -2.12 23.45 11.98
CA VAL A 68 -1.70 24.26 10.84
C VAL A 68 -2.04 25.74 11.04
N LEU A 69 -3.25 26.06 11.52
CA LEU A 69 -3.66 27.45 11.78
C LEU A 69 -2.85 28.09 12.91
N THR A 70 -2.42 27.31 13.90
CA THR A 70 -1.66 27.81 15.05
C THR A 70 -0.15 27.96 14.74
N GLU A 71 0.32 27.73 13.50
CA GLU A 71 1.75 27.79 13.12
C GLU A 71 2.42 29.13 13.50
N LYS A 72 1.70 30.25 13.41
CA LYS A 72 2.24 31.59 13.68
C LYS A 72 2.44 31.89 15.18
N ASN A 73 1.80 31.13 16.07
CA ASN A 73 1.89 31.36 17.50
C ASN A 73 3.15 30.66 18.06
N GLN A 74 4.27 31.40 18.09
CA GLN A 74 5.59 30.94 18.56
C GLN A 74 5.58 30.28 19.96
N LYS A 75 4.62 30.63 20.83
CA LYS A 75 4.51 30.08 22.20
C LYS A 75 4.35 28.55 22.27
N LYS A 76 3.81 27.89 21.24
CA LYS A 76 3.67 26.41 21.19
C LYS A 76 4.87 25.69 20.58
N LYS A 77 5.80 26.42 19.97
CA LYS A 77 7.05 25.86 19.42
C LYS A 77 8.05 25.52 20.52
N ARG A 78 7.88 26.13 21.70
CA ARG A 78 8.70 26.00 22.92
C ARG A 78 8.12 25.03 23.96
N CYS A 79 7.16 24.18 23.58
CA CYS A 79 6.76 23.08 24.46
C CYS A 79 7.83 21.98 24.40
N SER A 80 8.48 21.67 25.53
CA SER A 80 9.64 20.77 25.62
C SER A 80 9.36 19.29 25.38
N ASN A 81 8.12 18.92 25.07
CA ASN A 81 7.75 17.52 24.89
C ASN A 81 8.15 17.05 23.48
N GLU A 82 9.10 16.12 23.41
CA GLU A 82 9.61 15.54 22.15
C GLU A 82 8.50 14.96 21.27
N ILE A 83 7.49 14.34 21.90
CA ILE A 83 6.31 13.79 21.21
C ILE A 83 5.58 14.92 20.50
N TRP A 84 5.32 16.05 21.18
CA TRP A 84 4.62 17.19 20.60
C TRP A 84 5.38 17.79 19.41
N MET A 85 6.71 17.90 19.52
CA MET A 85 7.56 18.36 18.42
C MET A 85 7.46 17.44 17.19
N THR A 86 7.45 16.13 17.42
CA THR A 86 7.32 15.13 16.34
C THR A 86 5.97 15.27 15.62
N PHE A 87 4.87 15.39 16.36
CA PHE A 87 3.53 15.62 15.78
C PHE A 87 3.45 16.97 15.04
N PHE A 88 4.07 18.02 15.55
CA PHE A 88 4.05 19.35 14.94
C PHE A 88 4.85 19.41 13.63
N ASN A 89 5.97 18.70 13.56
CA ASN A 89 6.75 18.52 12.33
C ASN A 89 5.97 17.73 11.26
N GLY A 90 5.15 16.77 11.68
CA GLY A 90 4.28 15.95 10.83
C GLY A 90 2.90 16.55 10.49
N ARG A 91 2.62 17.84 10.80
CA ARG A 91 1.25 18.40 10.71
C ARG A 91 0.56 18.24 9.35
N TYR A 92 1.29 18.40 8.25
CA TYR A 92 0.73 18.25 6.90
C TYR A 92 0.44 16.78 6.56
N ILE A 93 1.19 15.84 7.13
CA ILE A 93 0.97 14.40 6.95
C ILE A 93 -0.35 14.01 7.61
N ILE A 94 -0.57 14.45 8.86
CA ILE A 94 -1.80 14.18 9.61
C ILE A 94 -3.00 14.82 8.92
N LEU A 95 -2.85 16.03 8.37
CA LEU A 95 -3.90 16.69 7.60
C LEU A 95 -4.30 15.86 6.37
N MET A 96 -3.33 15.40 5.58
CA MET A 96 -3.58 14.59 4.39
C MET A 96 -4.19 13.24 4.77
N MET A 97 -3.70 12.59 5.82
CA MET A 97 -4.27 11.35 6.35
C MET A 97 -5.74 11.50 6.77
N GLY A 98 -6.07 12.60 7.46
CA GLY A 98 -7.45 12.93 7.82
C GLY A 98 -8.36 13.13 6.61
N LEU A 99 -7.92 13.89 5.60
CA LEU A 99 -8.71 14.15 4.39
C LEU A 99 -8.94 12.88 3.56
N PHE A 100 -7.92 12.04 3.38
CA PHE A 100 -8.10 10.77 2.69
C PHE A 100 -8.93 9.78 3.51
N SER A 101 -8.83 9.78 4.84
CA SER A 101 -9.67 8.95 5.73
C SER A 101 -11.15 9.34 5.64
N ILE A 102 -11.47 10.64 5.50
CA ILE A 102 -12.83 11.10 5.19
C ILE A 102 -13.30 10.51 3.85
N TYR A 103 -12.48 10.58 2.80
CA TYR A 103 -12.81 10.04 1.48
C TYR A 103 -13.04 8.52 1.50
N THR A 104 -12.15 7.74 2.13
CA THR A 104 -12.32 6.28 2.23
C THR A 104 -13.44 5.89 3.17
N GLY A 105 -13.67 6.65 4.25
CA GLY A 105 -14.81 6.47 5.16
C GLY A 105 -16.15 6.66 4.46
N LEU A 106 -16.24 7.63 3.54
CA LEU A 106 -17.42 7.79 2.67
C LEU A 106 -17.59 6.61 1.69
N ILE A 107 -16.50 6.09 1.12
CA ILE A 107 -16.56 4.90 0.24
C ILE A 107 -17.03 3.67 1.02
N TYR A 108 -16.51 3.47 2.23
CA TYR A 108 -16.96 2.37 3.10
C TYR A 108 -18.37 2.60 3.66
N ASN A 109 -18.85 3.84 3.61
CA ASN A 109 -20.13 4.28 4.17
C ASN A 109 -20.23 3.96 5.67
N ASP A 110 -19.13 4.23 6.39
CA ASP A 110 -19.02 4.05 7.84
C ASP A 110 -18.65 5.38 8.51
N CYS A 111 -19.50 5.80 9.46
CA CYS A 111 -19.35 6.97 10.32
C CYS A 111 -19.62 6.55 11.77
N PHE A 112 -18.57 6.42 12.59
CA PHE A 112 -18.69 5.92 13.97
C PHE A 112 -19.48 4.60 14.04
N SER A 113 -19.21 3.64 13.14
CA SER A 113 -19.94 2.36 12.95
C SER A 113 -21.39 2.46 12.44
N LYS A 114 -21.82 3.63 11.97
CA LYS A 114 -23.15 3.86 11.38
C LYS A 114 -23.05 4.24 9.91
N SER A 115 -24.04 3.81 9.15
CA SER A 115 -24.10 4.03 7.70
C SER A 115 -24.97 5.24 7.37
N LEU A 116 -24.59 6.00 6.35
CA LEU A 116 -25.30 7.18 5.89
C LEU A 116 -26.20 6.83 4.69
N ASN A 117 -27.49 7.10 4.79
CA ASN A 117 -28.42 6.91 3.68
C ASN A 117 -28.56 8.22 2.87
N ILE A 118 -27.66 8.43 1.90
CA ILE A 118 -27.59 9.67 1.11
C ILE A 118 -28.41 9.55 -0.19
N PHE A 119 -28.26 8.43 -0.92
CA PHE A 119 -28.83 8.26 -2.26
C PHE A 119 -30.04 7.31 -2.31
N GLY A 120 -30.47 6.75 -1.17
CA GLY A 120 -31.46 5.68 -1.11
C GLY A 120 -30.85 4.30 -1.42
N SER A 121 -31.29 3.26 -0.71
CA SER A 121 -30.75 1.90 -0.91
C SER A 121 -31.13 1.33 -2.28
N GLY A 122 -30.18 0.64 -2.92
CA GLY A 122 -30.45 -0.11 -4.16
C GLY A 122 -31.30 -1.36 -3.91
N TRP A 123 -31.44 -1.75 -2.65
CA TRP A 123 -32.28 -2.86 -2.20
C TRP A 123 -33.68 -2.39 -1.81
N SER A 124 -34.69 -3.09 -2.32
CA SER A 124 -36.10 -2.82 -2.02
C SER A 124 -36.76 -4.02 -1.35
N ILE A 125 -37.21 -3.82 -0.10
CA ILE A 125 -37.93 -4.84 0.67
C ILE A 125 -39.38 -4.99 0.14
N LYS A 126 -39.96 -3.89 -0.35
CA LYS A 126 -41.35 -3.84 -0.84
C LYS A 126 -41.61 -4.84 -1.97
N ALA A 127 -40.63 -5.03 -2.85
CA ALA A 127 -40.74 -5.98 -3.96
C ALA A 127 -40.98 -7.42 -3.49
N MET A 128 -40.50 -7.80 -2.30
CA MET A 128 -40.68 -9.16 -1.81
C MET A 128 -42.07 -9.44 -1.26
N PHE A 129 -42.72 -8.42 -0.70
CA PHE A 129 -44.14 -8.50 -0.34
C PHE A 129 -45.04 -8.42 -1.58
N ALA A 130 -44.66 -7.61 -2.58
CA ALA A 130 -45.41 -7.48 -3.82
C ALA A 130 -45.46 -8.79 -4.62
N ASN A 131 -44.35 -9.55 -4.65
CA ASN A 131 -44.26 -10.83 -5.34
C ASN A 131 -44.73 -12.04 -4.50
N GLN A 132 -45.44 -11.79 -3.38
CA GLN A 132 -46.00 -12.79 -2.46
C GLN A 132 -45.02 -13.82 -1.86
N GLN A 133 -43.71 -13.59 -1.94
CA GLN A 133 -42.73 -14.49 -1.30
C GLN A 133 -42.70 -14.31 0.22
N TRP A 134 -42.97 -13.09 0.71
CA TRP A 134 -43.15 -12.82 2.14
C TRP A 134 -44.62 -12.57 2.46
N THR A 135 -45.13 -13.31 3.44
CA THR A 135 -46.47 -13.13 4.01
C THR A 135 -46.34 -12.71 5.48
N ASN A 136 -47.34 -12.05 6.05
CA ASN A 136 -47.32 -11.70 7.49
C ASN A 136 -47.06 -12.91 8.41
N LYS A 137 -47.44 -14.12 7.98
CA LYS A 137 -47.14 -15.38 8.67
C LYS A 137 -45.65 -15.72 8.70
N THR A 138 -44.92 -15.49 7.59
CA THR A 138 -43.47 -15.76 7.52
C THR A 138 -42.68 -14.75 8.35
N LEU A 139 -43.15 -13.50 8.44
CA LEU A 139 -42.57 -12.46 9.30
C LEU A 139 -42.72 -12.80 10.79
N GLN A 140 -43.83 -13.40 11.19
CA GLN A 140 -44.06 -13.82 12.57
C GLN A 140 -43.33 -15.13 12.92
N ALA A 141 -43.14 -16.02 11.95
CA ALA A 141 -42.49 -17.32 12.17
C ALA A 141 -40.96 -17.23 12.19
N ASN A 142 -40.35 -16.36 11.36
CA ASN A 142 -38.91 -16.33 11.16
C ASN A 142 -38.29 -15.03 11.67
N ALA A 143 -37.33 -15.15 12.60
CA ALA A 143 -36.56 -14.00 13.10
C ALA A 143 -35.51 -13.49 12.09
N LEU A 144 -35.07 -14.34 11.16
CA LEU A 144 -34.11 -14.00 10.11
C LEU A 144 -34.70 -14.31 8.75
N LEU A 145 -34.65 -13.34 7.86
CA LEU A 145 -35.15 -13.44 6.49
C LEU A 145 -34.06 -13.02 5.51
N THR A 146 -33.95 -13.74 4.40
CA THR A 146 -32.97 -13.48 3.34
C THR A 146 -33.63 -12.77 2.17
N LEU A 147 -32.97 -11.73 1.65
CA LEU A 147 -33.35 -11.08 0.40
C LEU A 147 -32.79 -11.86 -0.78
N ASP A 148 -33.66 -12.40 -1.64
CA ASP A 148 -33.23 -13.05 -2.88
C ASP A 148 -32.99 -12.00 -3.99
N PRO A 149 -31.74 -11.81 -4.47
CA PRO A 149 -31.44 -10.88 -5.54
C PRO A 149 -31.99 -11.30 -6.91
N ASN A 150 -32.44 -12.54 -7.10
CA ASN A 150 -32.98 -13.00 -8.38
C ASN A 150 -34.44 -12.53 -8.60
N VAL A 151 -35.13 -12.13 -7.54
CA VAL A 151 -36.51 -11.64 -7.60
C VAL A 151 -36.54 -10.21 -8.17
N SER A 152 -37.39 -10.00 -9.17
CA SER A 152 -37.50 -8.70 -9.86
C SER A 152 -37.89 -7.58 -8.89
N GLY A 153 -37.10 -6.50 -8.91
CA GLY A 153 -37.32 -5.31 -8.09
C GLY A 153 -36.71 -5.37 -6.68
N VAL A 154 -36.16 -6.52 -6.24
CA VAL A 154 -35.45 -6.60 -4.95
C VAL A 154 -34.10 -5.89 -5.00
N PHE A 155 -33.40 -6.02 -6.13
CA PHE A 155 -32.17 -5.27 -6.43
C PHE A 155 -32.39 -4.38 -7.66
N SER A 156 -32.46 -3.07 -7.45
CA SER A 156 -32.76 -2.07 -8.49
C SER A 156 -31.50 -1.49 -9.15
N GLY A 157 -30.31 -1.93 -8.73
CA GLY A 157 -29.02 -1.49 -9.27
C GLY A 157 -27.97 -1.22 -8.18
N PRO A 158 -26.70 -1.03 -8.57
CA PRO A 158 -25.63 -0.70 -7.64
C PRO A 158 -25.82 0.69 -7.03
N TYR A 159 -25.38 0.84 -5.77
CA TYR A 159 -25.41 2.13 -5.10
C TYR A 159 -24.45 3.12 -5.78
N PRO A 160 -24.85 4.38 -6.07
CA PRO A 160 -24.04 5.29 -6.88
C PRO A 160 -22.65 5.62 -6.31
N PHE A 161 -22.49 5.61 -4.98
CA PHE A 161 -21.23 6.02 -4.35
C PHE A 161 -20.98 5.26 -3.03
N GLY A 162 -19.96 4.41 -3.02
CA GLY A 162 -19.59 3.63 -1.84
C GLY A 162 -20.45 2.36 -1.64
N ILE A 163 -20.47 1.85 -0.42
CA ILE A 163 -21.20 0.63 -0.05
C ILE A 163 -22.65 0.95 0.34
N ASP A 164 -23.59 0.11 -0.08
CA ASP A 164 -25.02 0.29 0.22
C ASP A 164 -25.27 0.30 1.75
N PRO A 165 -26.00 1.30 2.28
CA PRO A 165 -26.32 1.40 3.72
C PRO A 165 -27.02 0.16 4.31
N ILE A 166 -27.75 -0.63 3.50
CA ILE A 166 -28.50 -1.80 3.98
C ILE A 166 -27.60 -2.83 4.65
N TRP A 167 -26.33 -2.91 4.23
CA TRP A 167 -25.36 -3.88 4.74
C TRP A 167 -25.06 -3.66 6.22
N ASN A 168 -25.20 -2.44 6.75
CA ASN A 168 -24.98 -2.21 8.18
C ASN A 168 -26.08 -2.84 9.06
N MET A 169 -27.27 -3.07 8.52
CA MET A 169 -28.34 -3.78 9.23
C MET A 169 -28.31 -5.29 9.01
N ALA A 170 -27.55 -5.76 8.02
CA ALA A 170 -27.51 -7.16 7.65
C ALA A 170 -26.67 -8.01 8.61
N VAL A 171 -27.11 -9.25 8.86
CA VAL A 171 -26.37 -10.23 9.68
C VAL A 171 -25.16 -10.79 8.91
N ASN A 172 -25.29 -10.94 7.59
CA ASN A 172 -24.23 -11.46 6.71
C ASN A 172 -23.23 -10.38 6.24
N ARG A 173 -23.23 -9.18 6.84
CA ARG A 173 -22.36 -8.07 6.42
C ARG A 173 -20.87 -8.39 6.46
N LEU A 174 -20.44 -9.15 7.48
CA LEU A 174 -19.02 -9.46 7.67
C LEU A 174 -18.48 -10.34 6.54
N SER A 175 -19.29 -11.28 6.04
CA SER A 175 -18.90 -12.13 4.90
C SER A 175 -18.72 -11.31 3.62
N PHE A 176 -19.66 -10.38 3.36
CA PHE A 176 -19.59 -9.47 2.21
C PHE A 176 -18.38 -8.52 2.30
N LEU A 177 -18.23 -7.81 3.42
CA LEU A 177 -17.16 -6.85 3.64
C LEU A 177 -15.78 -7.50 3.65
N ASN A 178 -15.65 -8.71 4.21
CA ASN A 178 -14.41 -9.46 4.19
C ASN A 178 -13.99 -9.78 2.74
N SER A 179 -14.89 -10.33 1.92
CA SER A 179 -14.58 -10.63 0.52
C SER A 179 -14.20 -9.37 -0.27
N TYR A 180 -14.90 -8.26 -0.04
CA TYR A 180 -14.63 -6.98 -0.70
C TYR A 180 -13.27 -6.38 -0.29
N LYS A 181 -13.04 -6.18 1.01
CA LYS A 181 -11.81 -5.55 1.53
C LYS A 181 -10.58 -6.39 1.24
N MET A 182 -10.67 -7.72 1.34
CA MET A 182 -9.56 -8.60 0.97
C MET A 182 -9.17 -8.43 -0.51
N LYS A 183 -10.14 -8.47 -1.43
CA LYS A 183 -9.89 -8.27 -2.87
C LYS A 183 -9.34 -6.87 -3.19
N MET A 184 -9.90 -5.84 -2.57
CA MET A 184 -9.42 -4.46 -2.72
C MET A 184 -7.95 -4.33 -2.28
N SER A 185 -7.56 -4.95 -1.17
CA SER A 185 -6.17 -4.91 -0.67
C SER A 185 -5.17 -5.51 -1.66
N VAL A 186 -5.52 -6.64 -2.29
CA VAL A 186 -4.70 -7.28 -3.32
C VAL A 186 -4.58 -6.40 -4.57
N ILE A 187 -5.69 -5.80 -5.04
CA ILE A 187 -5.67 -4.90 -6.20
C ILE A 187 -4.76 -3.69 -5.94
N ILE A 188 -4.93 -3.02 -4.80
CA ILE A 188 -4.11 -1.87 -4.42
C ILE A 188 -2.64 -2.26 -4.30
N GLY A 189 -2.35 -3.42 -3.69
CA GLY A 189 -0.99 -3.90 -3.53
C GLY A 189 -0.28 -4.16 -4.84
N VAL A 190 -0.91 -4.89 -5.76
CA VAL A 190 -0.33 -5.21 -7.08
C VAL A 190 -0.12 -3.94 -7.91
N VAL A 191 -1.09 -3.01 -7.90
CA VAL A 191 -0.94 -1.72 -8.59
C VAL A 191 0.20 -0.91 -7.99
N HIS A 192 0.29 -0.80 -6.67
CA HIS A 192 1.35 -0.04 -5.99
C HIS A 192 2.75 -0.63 -6.22
N MET A 193 2.90 -1.95 -6.17
CA MET A 193 4.17 -2.62 -6.48
C MET A 193 4.55 -2.50 -7.96
N SER A 194 3.59 -2.66 -8.87
CA SER A 194 3.84 -2.50 -10.30
C SER A 194 4.30 -1.08 -10.63
N PHE A 195 3.72 -0.08 -9.96
CA PHE A 195 4.15 1.30 -10.05
C PHE A 195 5.59 1.49 -9.56
N GLY A 196 5.96 0.87 -8.43
CA GLY A 196 7.35 0.89 -7.92
C GLY A 196 8.37 0.30 -8.91
N VAL A 197 8.04 -0.84 -9.55
CA VAL A 197 8.90 -1.46 -10.57
C VAL A 197 9.00 -0.57 -11.82
N VAL A 198 7.94 0.12 -12.23
CA VAL A 198 7.99 1.08 -13.35
C VAL A 198 8.92 2.27 -13.04
N LEU A 199 9.02 2.69 -11.77
CA LEU A 199 9.93 3.77 -11.38
C LEU A 199 11.42 3.41 -11.55
N SER A 200 11.79 2.13 -11.46
CA SER A 200 13.19 1.71 -11.68
C SER A 200 13.67 1.97 -13.12
N VAL A 201 12.75 2.01 -14.10
CA VAL A 201 13.07 2.34 -15.51
C VAL A 201 13.67 3.73 -15.63
N PHE A 202 13.08 4.72 -14.95
CA PHE A 202 13.58 6.08 -15.00
C PHE A 202 14.99 6.19 -14.44
N ASN A 203 15.30 5.37 -13.42
CA ASN A 203 16.64 5.30 -12.84
C ASN A 203 17.65 4.76 -13.86
N HIS A 204 17.36 3.61 -14.48
CA HIS A 204 18.23 3.01 -15.49
C HIS A 204 18.40 3.85 -16.76
N LEU A 205 17.34 4.58 -17.16
CA LEU A 205 17.38 5.49 -18.30
C LEU A 205 18.27 6.70 -18.02
N HIS A 206 18.16 7.30 -16.83
CA HIS A 206 18.97 8.45 -16.42
C HIS A 206 20.46 8.09 -16.32
N PHE A 207 20.80 6.94 -15.72
CA PHE A 207 22.17 6.43 -15.66
C PHE A 207 22.70 5.84 -16.98
N ARG A 208 21.90 5.89 -18.06
CA ARG A 208 22.23 5.41 -19.42
C ARG A 208 22.61 3.92 -19.50
N GLN A 209 22.20 3.10 -18.52
CA GLN A 209 22.46 1.66 -18.49
C GLN A 209 21.36 0.89 -19.24
N LYS A 210 21.33 1.03 -20.57
CA LYS A 210 20.26 0.47 -21.42
C LYS A 210 20.11 -1.06 -21.29
N PHE A 211 21.18 -1.79 -21.00
CA PHE A 211 21.14 -3.24 -20.85
C PHE A 211 20.32 -3.68 -19.61
N ASN A 212 20.36 -2.92 -18.51
CA ASN A 212 19.58 -3.21 -17.29
C ASN A 212 18.07 -3.08 -17.52
N VAL A 213 17.64 -2.20 -18.44
CA VAL A 213 16.21 -2.06 -18.77
C VAL A 213 15.65 -3.35 -19.38
N TYR A 214 16.38 -3.97 -20.31
CA TYR A 214 15.92 -5.19 -20.99
C TYR A 214 16.16 -6.47 -20.17
N LEU A 215 17.26 -6.53 -19.42
CA LEU A 215 17.67 -7.76 -18.72
C LEU A 215 17.20 -7.85 -17.26
N LEU A 216 16.84 -6.72 -16.64
CA LEU A 216 16.40 -6.66 -15.25
C LEU A 216 14.92 -6.26 -15.16
N PHE A 217 14.59 -5.05 -15.63
CA PHE A 217 13.24 -4.50 -15.48
C PHE A 217 12.16 -5.29 -16.25
N LEU A 218 12.41 -5.66 -17.51
CA LEU A 218 11.40 -6.35 -18.32
C LEU A 218 11.05 -7.73 -17.76
N PRO A 219 12.00 -8.61 -17.39
CA PRO A 219 11.70 -9.87 -16.70
C PRO A 219 10.97 -9.67 -15.37
N GLU A 220 11.39 -8.69 -14.56
CA GLU A 220 10.74 -8.38 -13.27
C GLU A 220 9.27 -7.97 -13.44
N LEU A 221 9.00 -7.03 -14.35
CA LEU A 221 7.65 -6.57 -14.63
C LEU A 221 6.79 -7.70 -15.21
N LEU A 222 7.33 -8.47 -16.15
CA LEU A 222 6.62 -9.60 -16.74
C LEU A 222 6.29 -10.66 -15.69
N PHE A 223 7.24 -11.01 -14.81
CA PHE A 223 7.02 -11.97 -13.73
C PHE A 223 5.88 -11.51 -12.80
N LEU A 224 5.91 -10.25 -12.36
CA LEU A 224 4.89 -9.67 -11.49
C LEU A 224 3.50 -9.62 -12.16
N LEU A 225 3.43 -9.12 -13.39
CA LEU A 225 2.16 -8.95 -14.11
C LEU A 225 1.55 -10.30 -14.55
N CYS A 226 2.37 -11.27 -14.97
CA CYS A 226 1.87 -12.57 -15.42
C CYS A 226 1.23 -13.36 -14.28
N LEU A 227 1.77 -13.29 -13.06
CA LEU A 227 1.22 -13.99 -11.91
C LEU A 227 0.15 -13.16 -11.18
N PHE A 228 0.54 -12.01 -10.65
CA PHE A 228 -0.34 -11.21 -9.77
C PHE A 228 -1.19 -10.21 -10.54
N GLY A 229 -0.73 -9.71 -11.68
CA GLY A 229 -1.58 -8.94 -12.59
C GLY A 229 -2.74 -9.78 -13.12
N TYR A 230 -2.49 -11.05 -13.46
CA TYR A 230 -3.55 -11.98 -13.84
C TYR A 230 -4.54 -12.25 -12.71
N LEU A 231 -4.07 -12.36 -11.45
CA LEU A 231 -4.96 -12.48 -10.29
C LEU A 231 -5.90 -11.26 -10.18
N VAL A 232 -5.40 -10.04 -10.40
CA VAL A 232 -6.22 -8.82 -10.43
C VAL A 232 -7.25 -8.87 -11.56
N LEU A 233 -6.84 -9.29 -12.76
CA LEU A 233 -7.74 -9.46 -13.91
C LEU A 233 -8.85 -10.48 -13.61
N MET A 234 -8.55 -11.59 -12.95
CA MET A 234 -9.55 -12.58 -12.52
C MET A 234 -10.56 -12.00 -11.52
N ILE A 235 -10.11 -11.16 -10.57
CA ILE A 235 -10.99 -10.51 -9.60
C ILE A 235 -11.96 -9.56 -10.32
N VAL A 236 -11.44 -8.69 -11.19
CA VAL A 236 -12.24 -7.71 -11.93
C VAL A 236 -13.20 -8.42 -12.89
N TYR A 237 -12.74 -9.44 -13.61
CA TYR A 237 -13.58 -10.24 -14.50
C TYR A 237 -14.72 -10.93 -13.73
N LYS A 238 -14.44 -11.50 -12.55
CA LYS A 238 -15.48 -12.12 -11.72
C LYS A 238 -16.55 -11.12 -11.31
N TRP A 239 -16.18 -9.87 -11.00
CA TRP A 239 -17.13 -8.81 -10.66
C TRP A 239 -18.02 -8.39 -11.84
N LEU A 240 -17.54 -8.50 -13.07
CA LEU A 240 -18.28 -8.11 -14.28
C LEU A 240 -19.14 -9.24 -14.86
N ALA A 241 -18.65 -10.48 -14.81
CA ALA A 241 -19.25 -11.60 -15.53
C ALA A 241 -20.32 -12.38 -14.74
N PHE A 242 -20.21 -12.46 -13.41
CA PHE A 242 -21.11 -13.30 -12.59
C PHE A 242 -22.16 -12.45 -11.86
N GLY A 243 -23.42 -12.59 -12.28
CA GLY A 243 -24.58 -12.00 -11.62
C GLY A 243 -25.26 -12.93 -10.61
N ALA A 244 -26.41 -12.48 -10.08
CA ALA A 244 -27.22 -13.26 -9.13
C ALA A 244 -27.72 -14.60 -9.71
N ARG A 245 -28.04 -14.63 -11.00
CA ARG A 245 -28.56 -15.82 -11.72
C ARG A 245 -27.55 -16.96 -11.81
N ASP A 246 -26.26 -16.64 -11.94
CA ASP A 246 -25.18 -17.61 -12.11
C ASP A 246 -24.39 -17.86 -10.80
N SER A 247 -24.94 -17.43 -9.66
CA SER A 247 -24.29 -17.51 -8.35
C SER A 247 -23.84 -18.93 -7.97
N SER A 248 -24.64 -19.95 -8.31
CA SER A 248 -24.32 -21.37 -8.05
C SER A 248 -23.12 -21.89 -8.84
N ARG A 249 -22.77 -21.24 -9.97
CA ARG A 249 -21.65 -21.65 -10.84
C ARG A 249 -20.41 -20.79 -10.61
N ALA A 250 -20.46 -19.80 -9.71
CA ALA A 250 -19.38 -18.85 -9.50
C ALA A 250 -18.15 -19.53 -8.86
N PRO A 251 -17.04 -19.68 -9.60
CA PRO A 251 -15.89 -20.42 -9.09
C PRO A 251 -15.09 -19.65 -8.03
N SER A 252 -14.32 -20.37 -7.22
CA SER A 252 -13.37 -19.76 -6.28
C SER A 252 -12.09 -19.33 -7.00
N ILE A 253 -11.71 -18.05 -6.81
CA ILE A 253 -10.51 -17.47 -7.43
C ILE A 253 -9.24 -18.13 -6.86
N LEU A 254 -9.22 -18.40 -5.55
CA LEU A 254 -8.08 -19.00 -4.86
C LEU A 254 -7.71 -20.38 -5.42
N ILE A 255 -8.70 -21.26 -5.63
CA ILE A 255 -8.45 -22.61 -6.16
C ILE A 255 -7.94 -22.53 -7.60
N HIS A 256 -8.52 -21.67 -8.44
CA HIS A 256 -8.02 -21.46 -9.79
C HIS A 256 -6.59 -20.91 -9.83
N PHE A 257 -6.23 -20.06 -8.87
CA PHE A 257 -4.87 -19.54 -8.74
C PHE A 257 -3.89 -20.61 -8.28
N ILE A 258 -4.27 -21.48 -7.34
CA ILE A 258 -3.45 -22.63 -6.91
C ILE A 258 -3.27 -23.63 -8.06
N ASN A 259 -4.37 -23.99 -8.74
CA ASN A 259 -4.37 -24.93 -9.85
C ASN A 259 -3.55 -24.44 -11.05
N MET A 260 -3.43 -23.13 -11.23
CA MET A 260 -2.54 -22.54 -12.23
C MET A 260 -1.08 -22.95 -12.02
N PHE A 261 -0.58 -22.99 -10.78
CA PHE A 261 0.78 -23.42 -10.48
C PHE A 261 0.95 -24.94 -10.44
N VAL A 262 -0.08 -25.65 -9.97
CA VAL A 262 -0.05 -27.12 -9.84
C VAL A 262 -0.28 -27.81 -11.20
N MET A 263 -0.66 -27.07 -12.25
CA MET A 263 -0.98 -27.58 -13.59
C MET A 263 -2.02 -28.73 -13.59
N GLN A 264 -2.95 -28.69 -12.63
CA GLN A 264 -4.06 -29.63 -12.50
C GLN A 264 -5.37 -28.88 -12.76
N GLY A 265 -6.10 -29.21 -13.83
CA GLY A 265 -7.20 -28.36 -14.30
C GLY A 265 -8.34 -29.08 -15.03
N LYS A 266 -8.71 -30.30 -14.61
CA LYS A 266 -9.76 -31.06 -15.30
C LYS A 266 -11.18 -30.90 -14.73
N ASP A 267 -11.36 -30.48 -13.48
CA ASP A 267 -12.65 -30.66 -12.79
C ASP A 267 -13.40 -29.38 -12.39
N ILE A 268 -12.98 -28.19 -12.86
CA ILE A 268 -13.59 -26.91 -12.46
C ILE A 268 -14.12 -26.13 -13.67
N ALA A 269 -15.33 -25.58 -13.53
CA ALA A 269 -15.95 -24.75 -14.55
C ALA A 269 -15.06 -23.54 -14.90
N PRO A 270 -14.70 -23.36 -16.19
CA PRO A 270 -13.85 -22.26 -16.61
C PRO A 270 -14.57 -20.91 -16.44
N LEU A 271 -13.80 -19.89 -16.04
CA LEU A 271 -14.23 -18.51 -15.85
C LEU A 271 -14.54 -17.84 -17.20
N TYR A 272 -13.75 -18.15 -18.22
CA TYR A 272 -13.91 -17.67 -19.60
C TYR A 272 -13.42 -18.75 -20.59
N PRO A 273 -13.92 -18.75 -21.84
CA PRO A 273 -13.48 -19.72 -22.84
C PRO A 273 -11.98 -19.56 -23.12
N GLY A 274 -11.21 -20.66 -23.06
CA GLY A 274 -9.77 -20.66 -23.30
C GLY A 274 -8.88 -20.37 -22.08
N GLN A 275 -9.44 -20.30 -20.87
CA GLN A 275 -8.70 -20.02 -19.64
C GLN A 275 -7.47 -20.91 -19.42
N THR A 276 -7.59 -22.22 -19.65
CA THR A 276 -6.49 -23.17 -19.42
C THR A 276 -5.28 -22.87 -20.30
N GLY A 277 -5.51 -22.52 -21.56
CA GLY A 277 -4.43 -22.17 -22.49
C GLY A 277 -3.71 -20.88 -22.07
N LEU A 278 -4.46 -19.86 -21.65
CA LEU A 278 -3.88 -18.59 -21.19
C LEU A 278 -3.10 -18.78 -19.88
N GLN A 279 -3.61 -19.56 -18.93
CA GLN A 279 -2.92 -19.85 -17.67
C GLN A 279 -1.59 -20.57 -17.89
N ILE A 280 -1.56 -21.59 -18.75
CA ILE A 280 -0.32 -22.30 -19.11
C ILE A 280 0.67 -21.33 -19.77
N PHE A 281 0.21 -20.51 -20.72
CA PHE A 281 1.05 -19.51 -21.38
C PHE A 281 1.68 -18.52 -20.38
N LEU A 282 0.88 -17.96 -19.47
CA LEU A 282 1.38 -17.02 -18.45
C LEU A 282 2.41 -17.66 -17.51
N VAL A 283 2.19 -18.90 -17.07
CA VAL A 283 3.13 -19.60 -16.18
C VAL A 283 4.43 -19.92 -16.91
N VAL A 284 4.37 -20.30 -18.19
CA VAL A 284 5.58 -20.54 -19.01
C VAL A 284 6.37 -19.25 -19.19
N VAL A 285 5.71 -18.12 -19.47
CA VAL A 285 6.38 -16.80 -19.57
C VAL A 285 7.02 -16.40 -18.23
N ALA A 286 6.30 -16.58 -17.11
CA ALA A 286 6.84 -16.31 -15.78
C ALA A 286 8.05 -17.21 -15.47
N LEU A 287 7.98 -18.50 -15.78
CA LEU A 287 9.09 -19.43 -15.53
C LEU A 287 10.31 -19.13 -16.42
N LEU A 288 10.10 -18.70 -17.66
CA LEU A 288 11.17 -18.30 -18.58
C LEU A 288 11.85 -16.98 -18.16
N SER A 289 11.13 -16.08 -17.49
CA SER A 289 11.71 -14.83 -16.97
C SER A 289 12.75 -15.06 -15.86
N VAL A 290 12.68 -16.15 -15.10
CA VAL A 290 13.61 -16.46 -14.00
C VAL A 290 15.04 -16.73 -14.51
N PRO A 291 15.27 -17.63 -15.50
CA PRO A 291 16.58 -17.79 -16.13
C PRO A 291 17.11 -16.50 -16.76
N VAL A 292 16.23 -15.69 -17.38
CA VAL A 292 16.64 -14.41 -18.00
C VAL A 292 17.14 -13.44 -16.94
N LEU A 293 16.49 -13.35 -15.78
CA LEU A 293 16.92 -12.48 -14.68
C LEU A 293 18.24 -12.96 -14.05
N LEU A 294 18.43 -14.28 -13.93
CA LEU A 294 19.61 -14.87 -13.31
C LEU A 294 20.85 -14.78 -14.20
N LEU A 295 20.72 -15.13 -15.48
CA LEU A 295 21.85 -15.23 -16.41
C LEU A 295 22.04 -14.00 -17.30
N GLY A 296 21.03 -13.15 -17.46
CA GLY A 296 21.05 -12.04 -18.40
C GLY A 296 22.22 -11.09 -18.19
N LYS A 297 22.32 -10.51 -16.98
CA LYS A 297 23.38 -9.56 -16.62
C LYS A 297 24.80 -10.16 -16.65
N PRO A 298 25.10 -11.30 -15.99
CA PRO A 298 26.45 -11.86 -16.02
C PRO A 298 26.87 -12.29 -17.43
N PHE A 299 25.95 -12.83 -18.24
CA PHE A 299 26.26 -13.24 -19.61
C PHE A 299 26.54 -12.04 -20.53
N TYR A 300 25.78 -10.95 -20.39
CA TYR A 300 26.02 -9.71 -21.12
C TYR A 300 27.39 -9.10 -20.78
N LEU A 301 27.75 -9.05 -19.49
CA LEU A 301 29.05 -8.55 -19.04
C LEU A 301 30.20 -9.45 -19.51
N TYR A 302 30.02 -10.77 -19.47
CA TYR A 302 30.98 -11.73 -20.01
C TYR A 302 31.19 -11.53 -21.52
N TRP A 303 30.11 -11.33 -22.28
CA TRP A 303 30.18 -11.10 -23.72
C TRP A 303 30.91 -9.78 -24.05
N LEU A 304 30.64 -8.70 -23.31
CA LEU A 304 31.34 -7.42 -23.47
C LEU A 304 32.85 -7.54 -23.19
N TYR A 305 33.22 -8.28 -22.14
CA TYR A 305 34.63 -8.51 -21.81
C TYR A 305 35.37 -9.32 -22.89
N ARG A 306 34.72 -10.36 -23.44
CA ARG A 306 35.31 -11.18 -24.51
C ARG A 306 35.36 -10.43 -25.85
N GLY A 307 34.35 -9.61 -26.15
CA GLY A 307 34.32 -8.74 -27.33
C GLY A 307 35.38 -7.63 -27.28
N GLY A 308 35.63 -7.05 -26.11
CA GLY A 308 36.69 -6.05 -25.90
C GLY A 308 38.11 -6.62 -26.05
N LYS A 309 38.33 -7.89 -25.71
CA LYS A 309 39.59 -8.60 -26.00
C LYS A 309 39.79 -8.88 -27.49
N GLY A 310 38.74 -9.02 -28.29
CA GLY A 310 38.84 -9.22 -29.74
C GLY A 310 39.28 -7.97 -30.51
N LEU A 311 39.04 -6.77 -29.97
CA LEU A 311 39.37 -5.50 -30.65
C LEU A 311 40.75 -4.93 -30.26
N ARG A 312 41.42 -5.48 -29.24
CA ARG A 312 42.74 -5.02 -28.76
C ARG A 312 43.92 -5.88 -29.21
N VAL A 313 43.69 -6.94 -29.98
CA VAL A 313 44.74 -7.91 -30.39
C VAL A 313 45.25 -7.64 -31.82
N SER A 314 45.20 -6.40 -32.31
CA SER A 314 45.63 -6.13 -33.69
C SER A 314 46.46 -4.88 -33.94
N GLU A 315 47.01 -4.21 -32.92
CA GLU A 315 48.00 -3.14 -33.13
C GLU A 315 49.24 -3.35 -32.25
N ASP A 316 50.35 -3.52 -32.97
CA ASP A 316 51.77 -3.30 -32.64
C ASP A 316 52.61 -4.43 -31.99
N ASP A 317 53.30 -5.16 -32.89
CA ASP A 317 54.61 -5.77 -32.68
C ASP A 317 55.74 -4.71 -32.78
N ASN A 318 56.84 -4.96 -32.05
CA ASN A 318 58.18 -4.34 -32.03
C ASN A 318 58.47 -3.13 -31.11
N SER A 319 59.06 -3.41 -29.93
CA SER A 319 60.42 -2.98 -29.58
C SER A 319 60.90 -3.51 -28.21
N THR A 320 62.21 -3.69 -28.10
CA THR A 320 63.03 -4.38 -27.08
C THR A 320 63.15 -3.68 -25.70
N ALA A 321 63.26 -4.52 -24.64
CA ALA A 321 63.63 -4.37 -23.19
C ALA A 321 64.55 -3.19 -22.74
N PRO A 322 64.65 -2.79 -21.43
CA PRO A 322 64.70 -3.66 -20.23
C PRO A 322 64.04 -3.19 -18.90
N SER A 323 64.11 -4.12 -17.94
CA SER A 323 63.69 -4.21 -16.54
C SER A 323 63.91 -3.01 -15.60
N TYR A 324 62.91 -2.74 -14.75
CA TYR A 324 63.08 -2.31 -13.35
C TYR A 324 62.02 -3.00 -12.50
N GLU A 325 62.48 -3.76 -11.50
CA GLU A 325 61.71 -4.20 -10.33
C GLU A 325 61.60 -3.03 -9.35
N ASP A 326 60.40 -2.75 -8.84
CA ASP A 326 60.16 -2.45 -7.42
C ASP A 326 58.64 -2.37 -7.14
N ASP A 327 58.25 -3.17 -6.15
CA ASP A 327 57.23 -3.01 -5.12
C ASP A 327 55.72 -2.93 -5.45
N GLU A 328 55.07 -4.07 -5.15
CA GLU A 328 53.88 -4.23 -4.30
C GLU A 328 52.98 -3.00 -4.06
N GLU A 329 51.80 -2.96 -4.70
CA GLU A 329 50.51 -2.85 -4.00
C GLU A 329 49.31 -2.97 -4.97
N GLU A 330 48.30 -3.68 -4.50
CA GLU A 330 46.99 -3.95 -5.10
C GLU A 330 46.94 -4.95 -6.28
N GLY A 331 46.90 -6.22 -5.89
CA GLY A 331 46.40 -7.33 -6.69
C GLY A 331 45.11 -6.93 -7.42
N LEU A 332 45.22 -7.00 -8.74
CA LEU A 332 44.12 -6.85 -9.68
C LEU A 332 43.15 -8.04 -9.49
N ASP A 333 42.28 -7.92 -8.49
CA ASP A 333 41.39 -9.00 -8.06
C ASP A 333 40.51 -9.52 -9.20
N GLU A 334 40.61 -10.84 -9.36
CA GLU A 334 39.71 -11.83 -9.93
C GLU A 334 38.55 -11.36 -10.83
N THR A 335 38.57 -11.81 -12.08
CA THR A 335 37.42 -12.05 -12.98
C THR A 335 36.07 -11.39 -12.59
N PRO A 336 35.66 -10.25 -13.18
CA PRO A 336 34.39 -9.58 -12.85
C PRO A 336 33.14 -10.47 -13.06
N SER A 337 33.27 -11.59 -13.77
CA SER A 337 32.20 -12.58 -13.96
C SER A 337 31.95 -13.48 -12.74
N ARG A 338 32.93 -13.67 -11.84
CA ARG A 338 32.85 -14.66 -10.76
C ARG A 338 32.13 -14.14 -9.53
N GLU A 339 32.27 -12.85 -9.23
CA GLU A 339 31.51 -12.18 -8.16
C GLU A 339 30.11 -11.71 -8.57
N THR A 340 29.90 -11.39 -9.85
CA THR A 340 28.62 -10.85 -10.32
C THR A 340 27.53 -11.92 -10.37
N LEU A 341 27.89 -13.18 -10.62
CA LEU A 341 26.96 -14.31 -10.66
C LEU A 341 26.27 -14.57 -9.29
N PRO A 342 26.98 -14.73 -8.16
CA PRO A 342 26.33 -14.95 -6.86
C PRO A 342 25.49 -13.74 -6.42
N LYS A 343 25.98 -12.51 -6.62
CA LYS A 343 25.23 -11.27 -6.32
C LYS A 343 23.91 -11.21 -7.11
N GLN A 344 23.94 -11.56 -8.40
CA GLN A 344 22.74 -11.61 -9.25
C GLN A 344 21.79 -12.76 -8.88
N ALA A 345 22.33 -13.91 -8.48
CA ALA A 345 21.52 -15.05 -8.02
C ALA A 345 20.75 -14.69 -6.74
N ILE A 346 21.39 -14.05 -5.77
CA ILE A 346 20.73 -13.56 -4.55
C ILE A 346 19.60 -12.59 -4.91
N HIS A 347 19.89 -11.58 -5.74
CA HIS A 347 18.89 -10.62 -6.20
C HIS A 347 17.68 -11.30 -6.88
N THR A 348 17.93 -12.29 -7.74
CA THR A 348 16.87 -13.04 -8.44
C THR A 348 15.98 -13.81 -7.45
N ILE A 349 16.59 -14.50 -6.49
CA ILE A 349 15.87 -15.28 -5.47
C ILE A 349 15.07 -14.35 -4.55
N GLU A 350 15.70 -13.27 -4.08
CA GLU A 350 15.07 -12.27 -3.23
C GLU A 350 13.90 -11.60 -3.95
N TYR A 351 14.05 -11.25 -5.23
CA TYR A 351 12.95 -10.67 -6.01
C TYR A 351 11.79 -11.64 -6.18
N CYS A 352 12.04 -12.89 -6.60
CA CYS A 352 10.98 -13.88 -6.86
C CYS A 352 10.20 -14.23 -5.59
N LEU A 353 10.91 -14.56 -4.49
CA LEU A 353 10.29 -14.85 -3.19
C LEU A 353 9.65 -13.59 -2.58
N GLY A 354 10.32 -12.45 -2.74
CA GLY A 354 9.84 -11.15 -2.31
C GLY A 354 8.54 -10.75 -3.00
N CYS A 355 8.33 -11.02 -4.29
CA CYS A 355 7.07 -10.70 -4.96
C CYS A 355 5.88 -11.46 -4.37
N ILE A 356 6.07 -12.73 -3.97
CA ILE A 356 5.01 -13.52 -3.32
C ILE A 356 4.74 -12.99 -1.91
N SER A 357 5.80 -12.82 -1.12
CA SER A 357 5.72 -12.34 0.26
C SER A 357 5.12 -10.93 0.34
N ASN A 358 5.60 -10.02 -0.51
CA ASN A 358 5.14 -8.63 -0.55
C ASN A 358 3.68 -8.53 -1.00
N THR A 359 3.22 -9.36 -1.94
CA THR A 359 1.79 -9.37 -2.31
C THR A 359 0.91 -9.83 -1.15
N ALA A 360 1.31 -10.90 -0.45
CA ALA A 360 0.58 -11.37 0.73
C ALA A 360 0.60 -10.33 1.87
N SER A 361 1.69 -9.58 1.99
CA SER A 361 1.86 -8.52 2.97
C SER A 361 0.81 -7.40 2.87
N TYR A 362 0.29 -7.11 1.66
CA TYR A 362 -0.78 -6.12 1.47
C TYR A 362 -2.13 -6.52 2.10
N LEU A 363 -2.32 -7.80 2.48
CA LEU A 363 -3.51 -8.23 3.24
C LEU A 363 -3.65 -7.50 4.59
N ARG A 364 -2.57 -6.89 5.11
CA ARG A 364 -2.63 -5.98 6.27
C ARG A 364 -3.64 -4.84 6.09
N LEU A 365 -3.76 -4.29 4.87
CA LEU A 365 -4.74 -3.23 4.57
C LEU A 365 -6.16 -3.69 4.91
N TRP A 366 -6.48 -4.94 4.57
CA TRP A 366 -7.75 -5.56 4.89
C TRP A 366 -7.87 -5.87 6.39
N ALA A 367 -6.87 -6.51 6.99
CA ALA A 367 -6.93 -6.94 8.38
C ALA A 367 -7.15 -5.76 9.35
N LEU A 368 -6.37 -4.68 9.19
CA LEU A 368 -6.50 -3.49 10.03
C LEU A 368 -7.82 -2.75 9.79
N SER A 369 -8.27 -2.62 8.54
CA SER A 369 -9.54 -1.94 8.24
C SER A 369 -10.77 -2.73 8.69
N LEU A 370 -10.67 -4.05 8.84
CA LEU A 370 -11.71 -4.86 9.46
C LEU A 370 -11.67 -4.71 10.98
N ALA A 371 -10.49 -4.81 11.60
CA ALA A 371 -10.32 -4.65 13.04
C ALA A 371 -10.85 -3.28 13.53
N HIS A 372 -10.48 -2.19 12.84
CA HIS A 372 -10.94 -0.84 13.17
C HIS A 372 -12.47 -0.71 13.12
N ALA A 373 -13.09 -1.23 12.06
CA ALA A 373 -14.55 -1.19 11.91
C ALA A 373 -15.27 -2.00 13.01
N GLN A 374 -14.73 -3.17 13.37
CA GLN A 374 -15.30 -4.01 14.43
C GLN A 374 -15.11 -3.40 15.83
N LEU A 375 -13.95 -2.82 16.11
CA LEU A 375 -13.69 -2.17 17.40
C LEU A 375 -14.59 -0.94 17.58
N SER A 376 -14.79 -0.15 16.52
CA SER A 376 -15.75 0.96 16.48
C SER A 376 -17.19 0.50 16.75
N GLU A 377 -17.63 -0.61 16.11
CA GLU A 377 -18.96 -1.17 16.33
C GLU A 377 -19.17 -1.67 17.76
N VAL A 378 -18.18 -2.37 18.33
CA VAL A 378 -18.24 -2.88 19.71
C VAL A 378 -18.29 -1.72 20.70
N LEU A 379 -17.48 -0.68 20.49
CA LEU A 379 -17.48 0.50 21.35
C LEU A 379 -18.84 1.22 21.32
N TRP A 380 -19.44 1.37 20.14
CA TRP A 380 -20.79 1.93 20.00
C TRP A 380 -21.84 1.05 20.69
N ALA A 381 -21.78 -0.27 20.49
CA ALA A 381 -22.76 -1.20 21.05
C ALA A 381 -22.69 -1.31 22.58
N MET A 382 -21.49 -1.25 23.16
CA MET A 382 -21.29 -1.38 24.61
C MET A 382 -21.55 -0.07 25.36
N VAL A 383 -21.14 1.08 24.81
CA VAL A 383 -21.22 2.36 25.52
C VAL A 383 -22.48 3.14 25.12
N MET A 384 -22.66 3.44 23.83
CA MET A 384 -23.75 4.32 23.38
C MET A 384 -25.13 3.66 23.49
N ARG A 385 -25.23 2.35 23.21
CA ARG A 385 -26.51 1.61 23.32
C ARG A 385 -27.05 1.60 24.76
N LEU A 386 -26.17 1.54 25.76
CA LEU A 386 -26.56 1.62 27.18
C LEU A 386 -27.15 3.00 27.51
N GLY A 387 -26.54 4.06 26.98
CA GLY A 387 -27.02 5.45 27.17
C GLY A 387 -28.43 5.68 26.60
N PHE A 388 -28.77 5.06 25.47
CA PHE A 388 -30.08 5.25 24.83
C PHE A 388 -31.24 4.44 25.44
N ARG A 389 -30.97 3.52 26.38
CA ARG A 389 -32.03 2.69 26.99
C ARG A 389 -32.90 3.43 28.00
N ILE A 390 -32.42 4.57 28.54
CA ILE A 390 -33.10 5.33 29.59
C ILE A 390 -33.76 6.56 28.97
N THR A 391 -35.09 6.54 28.83
CA THR A 391 -35.88 7.59 28.15
C THR A 391 -36.46 8.65 29.08
N THR A 392 -36.23 8.56 30.39
CA THR A 392 -36.71 9.55 31.37
C THR A 392 -35.85 10.83 31.34
N LYS A 393 -36.33 11.94 31.92
CA LYS A 393 -35.54 13.19 32.05
C LYS A 393 -34.17 12.97 32.72
N VAL A 394 -34.05 11.94 33.56
CA VAL A 394 -32.81 11.46 34.18
C VAL A 394 -31.83 10.87 33.15
N GLY A 395 -32.34 10.31 32.05
CA GLY A 395 -31.55 9.76 30.94
C GLY A 395 -30.70 10.81 30.23
N VAL A 396 -31.14 12.07 30.13
CA VAL A 396 -30.32 13.15 29.53
C VAL A 396 -29.10 13.46 30.38
N VAL A 397 -29.27 13.51 31.71
CA VAL A 397 -28.16 13.75 32.64
C VAL A 397 -27.18 12.56 32.64
N PHE A 398 -27.69 11.34 32.50
CA PHE A 398 -26.87 10.13 32.38
C PHE A 398 -26.16 10.02 31.02
N LEU A 399 -26.73 10.55 29.94
CA LEU A 399 -26.15 10.50 28.59
C LEU A 399 -24.87 11.33 28.47
N VAL A 400 -24.78 12.47 29.16
CA VAL A 400 -23.59 13.36 29.11
C VAL A 400 -22.30 12.66 29.55
N PRO A 401 -22.21 12.02 30.75
CA PRO A 401 -21.00 11.31 31.15
C PRO A 401 -20.75 10.06 30.31
N VAL A 402 -21.79 9.36 29.84
CA VAL A 402 -21.64 8.21 28.93
C VAL A 402 -21.04 8.64 27.58
N PHE A 403 -21.50 9.75 27.03
CA PHE A 403 -20.92 10.34 25.82
C PHE A 403 -19.50 10.84 26.07
N GLY A 404 -19.22 11.45 27.22
CA GLY A 404 -17.87 11.83 27.62
C GLY A 404 -16.90 10.64 27.67
N LEU A 405 -17.35 9.51 28.22
CA LEU A 405 -16.59 8.26 28.22
C LEU A 405 -16.39 7.71 26.80
N PHE A 406 -17.44 7.70 25.98
CA PHE A 406 -17.35 7.29 24.57
C PHE A 406 -16.34 8.17 23.80
N ALA A 407 -16.40 9.49 23.96
CA ALA A 407 -15.48 10.43 23.34
C ALA A 407 -14.02 10.21 23.80
N ALA A 408 -13.80 9.98 25.10
CA ALA A 408 -12.46 9.72 25.64
C ALA A 408 -11.88 8.40 25.09
N LEU A 409 -12.69 7.33 25.06
CA LEU A 409 -12.27 6.02 24.55
C LEU A 409 -12.04 6.03 23.04
N THR A 410 -12.90 6.71 22.27
CA THR A 410 -12.69 6.88 20.82
C THR A 410 -11.40 7.62 20.52
N VAL A 411 -11.13 8.75 21.21
CA VAL A 411 -9.91 9.51 20.96
C VAL A 411 -8.66 8.72 21.38
N SER A 412 -8.66 8.10 22.56
CA SER A 412 -7.48 7.41 23.08
C SER A 412 -7.19 6.10 22.34
N ILE A 413 -8.20 5.22 22.21
CA ILE A 413 -7.99 3.87 21.67
C ILE A 413 -8.07 3.88 20.14
N LEU A 414 -9.19 4.37 19.58
CA LEU A 414 -9.43 4.32 18.14
C LEU A 414 -8.55 5.32 17.38
N LEU A 415 -8.50 6.60 17.77
CA LEU A 415 -7.71 7.57 17.02
C LEU A 415 -6.21 7.47 17.30
N VAL A 416 -5.77 7.46 18.57
CA VAL A 416 -4.34 7.52 18.89
C VAL A 416 -3.67 6.16 18.74
N MET A 417 -4.13 5.12 19.43
CA MET A 417 -3.43 3.83 19.41
C MET A 417 -3.58 3.09 18.06
N GLU A 418 -4.81 2.92 17.56
CA GLU A 418 -4.99 2.26 16.26
C GLU A 418 -4.51 3.14 15.10
N GLY A 419 -4.69 4.46 15.17
CA GLY A 419 -4.14 5.38 14.16
C GLY A 419 -2.62 5.30 14.06
N LEU A 420 -1.90 5.23 15.19
CA LEU A 420 -0.44 5.05 15.17
C LEU A 420 -0.04 3.67 14.60
N SER A 421 -0.79 2.61 14.92
CA SER A 421 -0.57 1.28 14.35
C SER A 421 -0.74 1.29 12.82
N ALA A 422 -1.86 1.83 12.33
CA ALA A 422 -2.12 1.98 10.90
C ALA A 422 -1.06 2.83 10.19
N PHE A 423 -0.58 3.90 10.83
CA PHE A 423 0.52 4.73 10.34
C PHE A 423 1.80 3.91 10.13
N LEU A 424 2.22 3.13 11.13
CA LEU A 424 3.43 2.31 11.06
C LEU A 424 3.32 1.19 10.01
N HIS A 425 2.13 0.58 9.88
CA HIS A 425 1.91 -0.43 8.85
C HIS A 425 1.90 0.17 7.43
N ALA A 426 1.32 1.36 7.24
CA ALA A 426 1.40 2.09 5.98
C ALA A 426 2.85 2.47 5.64
N LEU A 427 3.63 2.86 6.64
CA LEU A 427 5.04 3.22 6.47
C LEU A 427 5.87 2.00 6.09
N ARG A 428 5.62 0.84 6.73
CA ARG A 428 6.26 -0.42 6.38
C ARG A 428 6.05 -0.78 4.90
N LEU A 429 4.80 -0.68 4.42
CA LEU A 429 4.44 -0.92 3.01
C LEU A 429 5.22 -0.03 2.03
N HIS A 430 5.63 1.16 2.45
CA HIS A 430 6.45 2.04 1.61
C HIS A 430 7.93 1.66 1.66
N TRP A 431 8.48 1.39 2.85
CA TRP A 431 9.90 1.09 3.00
C TRP A 431 10.29 -0.27 2.42
N VAL A 432 9.51 -1.32 2.67
CA VAL A 432 9.90 -2.68 2.27
C VAL A 432 9.27 -3.11 0.96
N GLU A 433 8.01 -2.77 0.71
CA GLU A 433 7.30 -3.25 -0.46
C GLU A 433 7.39 -2.30 -1.67
N PHE A 434 7.55 -0.98 -1.46
CA PHE A 434 7.64 0.01 -2.54
C PHE A 434 9.09 0.43 -2.86
N GLN A 435 9.85 0.89 -1.85
CA GLN A 435 11.21 1.42 -2.06
C GLN A 435 12.22 0.33 -2.47
N ASN A 436 12.07 -0.91 -2.00
CA ASN A 436 12.95 -2.03 -2.36
C ASN A 436 12.95 -2.38 -3.87
N LYS A 437 12.11 -1.73 -4.70
CA LYS A 437 12.06 -1.97 -6.16
C LYS A 437 12.89 -1.01 -6.98
N PHE A 438 13.24 0.17 -6.47
CA PHE A 438 13.94 1.18 -7.26
C PHE A 438 14.92 2.06 -6.47
N TYR A 439 14.89 1.99 -5.14
CA TYR A 439 15.64 2.87 -4.25
C TYR A 439 16.74 2.09 -3.53
N HIS A 440 18.00 2.41 -3.82
CA HIS A 440 19.16 1.71 -3.24
C HIS A 440 19.57 2.26 -1.87
N GLY A 441 19.40 3.57 -1.62
CA GLY A 441 19.50 4.15 -0.29
C GLY A 441 20.90 4.20 0.34
N THR A 442 21.97 4.14 -0.47
CA THR A 442 23.38 4.12 -0.01
C THR A 442 24.08 5.49 -0.02
N GLY A 443 23.35 6.57 -0.28
CA GLY A 443 23.90 7.90 -0.48
C GLY A 443 24.31 8.61 0.83
N VAL A 444 25.05 9.71 0.68
CA VAL A 444 25.43 10.59 1.78
C VAL A 444 24.54 11.83 1.79
N LYS A 445 23.97 12.18 2.95
CA LYS A 445 23.12 13.37 3.08
C LYS A 445 23.97 14.64 3.01
N PHE A 446 23.53 15.59 2.19
CA PHE A 446 24.14 16.91 2.17
C PHE A 446 23.77 17.71 3.41
N VAL A 447 24.76 18.04 4.24
CA VAL A 447 24.65 18.99 5.34
C VAL A 447 25.67 20.11 5.07
N PRO A 448 25.24 21.30 4.63
CA PRO A 448 26.17 22.41 4.44
C PRO A 448 26.68 22.91 5.80
N PHE A 449 27.87 23.51 5.81
CA PHE A 449 28.32 24.29 6.95
C PHE A 449 27.45 25.54 7.08
N ASP A 450 26.57 25.57 8.08
CA ASP A 450 25.66 26.68 8.38
C ASP A 450 25.69 27.00 9.87
N PHE A 451 25.72 28.29 10.20
CA PHE A 451 25.74 28.78 11.59
C PHE A 451 24.42 28.53 12.33
N SER A 452 23.32 28.26 11.62
CA SER A 452 22.04 27.91 12.24
C SER A 452 22.01 26.50 12.87
N LEU A 453 23.00 25.65 12.54
CA LEU A 453 23.10 24.28 13.10
C LEU A 453 23.94 24.23 14.38
N LEU A 454 24.67 25.31 14.70
CA LEU A 454 25.31 25.44 16.00
C LEU A 454 24.20 25.65 17.04
N PRO A 455 24.12 24.81 18.10
CA PRO A 455 23.26 25.12 19.22
C PRO A 455 23.72 26.46 19.77
N SER A 456 22.92 27.51 19.55
CA SER A 456 23.18 28.82 20.09
C SER A 456 23.10 28.69 21.61
N VAL A 457 24.26 28.50 22.24
CA VAL A 457 24.46 28.71 23.69
C VAL A 457 23.88 30.06 24.12
N PHE A 458 23.77 31.02 23.20
CA PHE A 458 23.14 32.33 23.37
C PHE A 458 21.60 32.36 23.43
N GLU A 459 20.87 31.27 23.15
CA GLU A 459 19.39 31.24 23.32
C GLU A 459 18.94 30.75 24.71
N GLN A 460 19.85 30.18 25.51
CA GLN A 460 19.55 29.78 26.90
C GLN A 460 19.48 30.97 27.86
N ASP A 461 20.16 32.06 27.55
CA ASP A 461 20.07 33.31 28.30
C ASP A 461 19.10 34.24 27.58
N GLY A 462 17.91 34.42 28.16
CA GLY A 462 16.80 35.20 27.62
C GLY A 462 17.11 36.69 27.40
N LEU A 463 17.93 37.00 26.39
CA LEU A 463 18.18 38.32 25.86
C LEU A 463 17.93 38.29 24.34
N LEU A 464 16.65 38.30 23.97
CA LEU A 464 16.06 39.09 22.89
C LEU A 464 14.53 38.94 22.88
#